data_AF-A0A853CLM3-F1
#
_entry.id   AF-A0A853CLM3-F1
#
_cell.length_a   1.000
_cell.length_b   1.000
_cell.length_c   1.000
_cell.angle_alpha   90.00
_cell.angle_beta   90.00
_cell.angle_gamma   90.00
#
_symmetry.space_group_name_H-M   'P 1'
#
loop_
_entity.id
_entity.type
_entity.pdbx_description
1 polymer ?
#
loop_
_entity_poly.entity_id
_entity_poly.type
_entity_poly.pdbx_seq_one_letter_code
_entity_poly.pdbx_strand_id
1 'polypeptide(L)' 'MILAETGFTDVAVGDPVDTFGGADGERNARTFDVFGYPFLARRPGG' A
#
# COMPACT_ATOMS: atom_id res chain seq x y z
N MET A 1 11.59 5.74 2.75
CA MET A 1 10.41 4.91 2.44
C MET A 1 10.82 3.45 2.58
N ILE A 2 10.11 2.67 3.41
CA ILE A 2 10.54 1.35 3.92
C ILE A 2 11.02 0.39 2.81
N LEU A 3 10.38 0.34 1.64
CA LEU A 3 10.80 -0.60 0.58
C LEU A 3 12.18 -0.23 0.00
N ALA A 4 12.49 1.05 -0.15
CA ALA A 4 13.80 1.50 -0.65
C ALA A 4 14.90 1.27 0.40
N GLU A 5 14.59 1.51 1.67
CA GLU A 5 15.51 1.27 2.80
C GLU A 5 15.83 -0.22 2.98
N THR A 6 14.90 -1.10 2.60
CA THR A 6 15.08 -2.56 2.62
C THR A 6 15.74 -3.11 1.34
N GLY A 7 16.11 -2.23 0.39
CA GLY A 7 16.90 -2.58 -0.78
C GLY A 7 16.11 -2.89 -2.05
N PHE A 8 14.78 -2.71 -2.06
CA PHE A 8 14.03 -2.76 -3.32
C PHE A 8 14.34 -1.56 -4.21
N THR A 9 14.38 -1.79 -5.51
CA THR A 9 14.63 -0.75 -6.53
C THR A 9 13.35 -0.42 -7.30
N ASP A 10 13.39 0.65 -8.10
CA ASP A 10 12.30 1.07 -9.00
C ASP A 10 10.94 1.17 -8.30
N VAL A 11 10.93 1.74 -7.08
CA VAL A 11 9.72 1.79 -6.28
C VAL A 11 8.77 2.88 -6.76
N ALA A 12 7.55 2.49 -7.10
CA ALA A 12 6.44 3.39 -7.39
C ALA A 12 5.25 3.05 -6.49
N VAL A 13 4.63 4.07 -5.91
CA VAL A 13 3.42 3.94 -5.09
C VAL A 13 2.27 4.61 -5.83
N GLY A 14 1.16 3.89 -5.99
CA GLY A 14 -0.04 4.38 -6.65
C GLY A 14 -0.98 5.11 -5.69
N ASP A 15 -2.10 5.57 -6.24
CA ASP A 15 -3.14 6.30 -5.51
C ASP A 15 -3.76 5.45 -4.38
N PRO A 16 -4.27 6.08 -3.31
CA PRO A 16 -5.00 5.38 -2.26
C PRO A 16 -6.24 4.69 -2.83
N VAL A 17 -6.47 3.45 -2.41
CA VAL A 17 -7.62 2.63 -2.79
C VAL A 17 -8.37 2.19 -1.53
N ASP A 18 -9.70 2.25 -1.57
CA ASP A 18 -10.55 1.61 -0.56
C ASP A 18 -10.50 0.09 -0.74
N THR A 19 -9.82 -0.59 0.18
CA THR A 19 -9.72 -2.05 0.20
C THR A 19 -10.67 -2.70 1.21
N PHE A 20 -11.51 -1.91 1.89
CA PHE A 20 -12.35 -2.36 2.99
C PHE A 20 -13.84 -2.40 2.65
N GLY A 21 -14.25 -1.98 1.46
CA GLY A 21 -15.62 -2.16 0.97
C GLY A 21 -16.09 -3.62 1.04
N GLY A 22 -17.13 -3.88 1.81
CA GLY A 22 -17.70 -5.21 2.09
C GLY A 22 -17.02 -5.99 3.20
N ALA A 23 -15.97 -5.47 3.84
CA ALA A 23 -15.25 -6.15 4.91
C ALA A 23 -15.85 -5.83 6.29
N ASP A 24 -15.72 -6.76 7.25
CA ASP A 24 -16.17 -6.56 8.64
C ASP A 24 -15.59 -5.29 9.30
N GLY A 25 -14.39 -4.86 8.86
CA GLY A 25 -13.69 -3.67 9.33
C GLY A 25 -14.07 -2.35 8.64
N GLU A 26 -14.95 -2.35 7.65
CA GLU A 26 -15.28 -1.19 6.79
C GLU A 26 -15.61 0.08 7.58
N ARG A 27 -16.44 -0.04 8.63
CA ARG A 27 -16.87 1.11 9.43
C ARG A 27 -15.69 1.77 10.14
N ASN A 28 -14.79 0.98 10.70
CA ASN A 28 -13.60 1.49 11.36
C ASN A 28 -12.62 2.06 10.33
N ALA A 29 -12.43 1.37 9.20
CA ALA A 29 -11.58 1.87 8.11
C ALA A 29 -12.02 3.27 7.64
N ARG A 30 -13.32 3.50 7.47
CA ARG A 30 -13.85 4.84 7.12
C ARG A 30 -13.74 5.86 8.25
N THR A 31 -13.88 5.43 9.50
CA THR A 31 -13.76 6.34 10.66
C THR A 31 -12.34 6.90 10.80
N PHE A 32 -11.34 6.12 10.37
CA PHE A 32 -9.93 6.47 10.49
C PHE A 32 -9.26 6.73 9.13
N ASP A 33 -10.05 6.95 8.07
CA ASP A 33 -9.57 7.24 6.70
C ASP A 33 -8.48 6.26 6.23
N VAL A 34 -8.71 4.96 6.44
CA VAL A 34 -7.75 3.90 6.10
C VAL A 34 -7.84 3.55 4.63
N PHE A 35 -6.71 3.66 3.94
CA PHE A 35 -6.56 3.30 2.53
C PHE A 35 -5.40 2.33 2.31
N GLY A 36 -5.53 1.47 1.30
CA GLY A 36 -4.42 0.70 0.76
C GLY A 36 -3.68 1.50 -0.30
N TYR A 37 -2.35 1.41 -0.32
CA TYR A 37 -1.51 2.02 -1.36
C TYR A 37 -0.82 0.92 -2.15
N PRO A 38 -1.26 0.63 -3.39
CA PRO A 38 -0.59 -0.35 -4.22
C PRO A 38 0.82 0.14 -4.55
N PHE A 39 1.79 -0.77 -4.58
CA PHE A 39 3.15 -0.43 -4.96
C PHE A 39 3.70 -1.43 -5.96
N LEU A 40 4.60 -0.94 -6.80
CA LEU A 40 5.47 -1.72 -7.65
C LEU A 40 6.90 -1.52 -7.16
N ALA A 41 7.64 -2.61 -7.02
CA ALA A 41 9.04 -2.58 -6.62
C ALA A 41 9.77 -3.78 -7.24
N ARG A 42 11.06 -3.63 -7.51
CA ARG A 42 11.90 -4.71 -8.04
C ARG A 42 12.85 -5.23 -6.97
N ARG A 43 13.05 -6.55 -6.98
CA ARG A 43 14.07 -7.20 -6.14
C ARG A 43 15.45 -6.70 -6.59
N PRO A 44 16.35 -6.37 -5.66
CA PRO A 44 17.72 -6.05 -6.01
C PRO A 44 18.40 -7.24 -6.72
N GLY A 45 19.06 -6.97 -7.85
CA GLY A 45 19.89 -7.95 -8.54
C GLY A 45 19.26 -8.76 -9.69
N GLY A 46 17.97 -8.55 -10.01
CA GLY A 46 17.31 -9.19 -11.17
C GLY A 46 17.19 -10.70 -11.05
#